data_AF-A0A941PGB4-F1
#
_entry.id   AF-A0A941PGB4-F1
#
_cell.length_a   1.000
_cell.length_b   1.000
_cell.length_c   1.000
_cell.angle_alpha   90.00
_cell.angle_beta   90.00
_cell.angle_gamma   90.00
#
_symmetry.space_group_name_H-M   'P 1'
#
loop_
_entity.id
_entity.type
_entity.pdbx_description
1 polymer ?
#
loop_
_entity_poly.entity_id
_entity_poly.type
_entity_poly.pdbx_seq_one_letter_code
_entity_poly.pdbx_strand_id
1 'polypeptide(L)'
;WAGSAMICPEFRHYWAGAEGADSIVVNPHKRLGAQLHCAAHFVRDAAALTRTLASRPDYLHTVGRDEIVNYSEWGIPLGRQFRALKLWFVLRAYGLEGLRTMIRNHVAWSRELCERLRGAPDFEIASEPMLSLWSFRYAPRGAGNLDAVNLNLVEAINRDGRIYLTQTRLDGRVVIRFQAGQFECTRADVMSAYDVITEVAARLT
;
A
#
# COMPACT_ATOMS: atom_id res chain seq x y z
N TRP A 1 -1.57 0.75 -4.77
CA TRP A 1 -0.78 0.94 -3.54
C TRP A 1 0.41 1.85 -3.83
N ALA A 2 1.30 1.47 -4.76
CA ALA A 2 2.49 2.24 -5.12
C ALA A 2 2.22 3.64 -5.71
N GLY A 3 1.08 3.87 -6.36
CA GLY A 3 0.77 5.16 -7.00
C GLY A 3 0.86 6.39 -6.05
N SER A 4 0.64 6.20 -4.76
CA SER A 4 0.82 7.28 -3.76
C SER A 4 2.27 7.73 -3.62
N ALA A 5 3.26 6.85 -3.87
CA ALA A 5 4.68 7.21 -3.83
C ALA A 5 5.07 8.22 -4.92
N MET A 6 4.25 8.38 -5.95
CA MET A 6 4.53 9.24 -7.09
C MET A 6 4.39 10.73 -6.78
N ILE A 7 3.96 11.08 -5.56
CA ILE A 7 4.08 12.45 -5.06
C ILE A 7 5.55 12.83 -4.77
N CYS A 8 6.42 11.84 -4.57
CA CYS A 8 7.86 12.01 -4.42
C CYS A 8 8.53 11.99 -5.80
N PRO A 9 9.24 13.06 -6.22
CA PRO A 9 9.88 13.13 -7.54
C PRO A 9 10.81 11.95 -7.86
N GLU A 10 11.56 11.48 -6.88
CA GLU A 10 12.54 10.39 -7.04
C GLU A 10 11.89 9.02 -7.34
N PHE A 11 10.60 8.83 -7.05
CA PHE A 11 9.86 7.61 -7.38
C PHE A 11 9.03 7.75 -8.67
N ARG A 12 8.99 8.94 -9.27
CA ARG A 12 8.15 9.24 -10.45
C ARG A 12 8.49 8.38 -11.67
N HIS A 13 9.71 7.85 -11.75
CA HIS A 13 10.16 6.98 -12.84
C HIS A 13 9.31 5.70 -12.98
N TYR A 14 8.69 5.20 -11.91
CA TYR A 14 7.74 4.07 -11.98
C TYR A 14 6.45 4.40 -12.76
N TRP A 15 6.21 5.67 -13.08
CA TRP A 15 5.11 6.15 -13.91
C TRP A 15 5.55 6.57 -15.32
N ALA A 16 6.75 6.21 -15.77
CA ALA A 16 7.12 6.38 -17.17
C ALA A 16 6.11 5.66 -18.08
N GLY A 17 5.54 6.36 -19.06
CA GLY A 17 4.49 5.84 -19.94
C GLY A 17 3.06 6.04 -19.42
N ALA A 18 2.86 6.57 -18.21
CA ALA A 18 1.53 6.79 -17.64
C ALA A 18 0.69 7.79 -18.44
N GLU A 19 1.32 8.69 -19.19
CA GLU A 19 0.70 9.61 -20.15
C GLU A 19 0.00 8.90 -21.32
N GLY A 20 0.29 7.61 -21.54
CA GLY A 20 -0.38 6.74 -22.52
C GLY A 20 -1.58 5.96 -21.96
N ALA A 21 -1.81 5.98 -20.64
CA ALA A 21 -2.91 5.24 -20.03
C ALA A 21 -4.27 5.93 -20.22
N ASP A 22 -5.35 5.19 -20.50
CA ASP A 22 -6.71 5.76 -20.56
C ASP A 22 -7.26 6.13 -19.19
N SER A 23 -6.79 5.45 -18.15
CA SER A 23 -7.15 5.73 -16.76
C SER A 23 -6.07 5.29 -15.77
N ILE A 24 -6.05 5.92 -14.61
CA ILE A 24 -5.14 5.63 -13.49
C ILE A 24 -5.95 5.65 -12.20
N VAL A 25 -5.77 4.63 -11.35
CA VAL A 25 -6.36 4.60 -10.01
C VAL A 25 -5.28 4.66 -8.95
N VAL A 26 -5.39 5.63 -8.04
CA VAL A 26 -4.58 5.72 -6.83
C VAL A 26 -5.51 5.58 -5.63
N ASN A 27 -5.07 4.83 -4.61
CA ASN A 27 -5.84 4.65 -3.39
C ASN A 27 -5.18 5.40 -2.23
N PRO A 28 -5.52 6.69 -1.99
CA PRO A 28 -5.04 7.43 -0.83
C PRO A 28 -5.20 6.69 0.49
N HIS A 29 -6.26 5.88 0.62
CA HIS A 29 -6.50 5.09 1.83
C HIS A 29 -5.48 3.99 2.11
N LYS A 30 -4.58 3.69 1.16
CA LYS A 30 -3.54 2.68 1.36
C LYS A 30 -2.27 3.29 1.95
N ARG A 31 -1.88 4.49 1.54
CA ARG A 31 -0.52 5.03 1.76
C ARG A 31 -0.40 6.54 1.96
N LEU A 32 -1.51 7.28 1.92
CA LEU A 32 -1.55 8.73 2.13
C LEU A 32 -2.30 9.13 3.40
N GLY A 33 -2.63 8.20 4.30
CA GLY A 33 -3.30 8.51 5.56
C GLY A 33 -4.80 8.81 5.47
N ALA A 34 -5.40 8.77 4.28
CA ALA A 34 -6.85 8.92 4.16
C ALA A 34 -7.57 7.70 4.77
N GLN A 35 -8.62 7.93 5.55
CA GLN A 35 -9.41 6.82 6.12
C GLN A 35 -10.17 6.04 5.03
N LEU A 36 -10.36 4.74 5.22
CA LEU A 36 -11.09 3.86 4.31
C LEU A 36 -12.57 4.32 4.16
N HIS A 37 -13.21 4.29 2.99
CA HIS A 37 -12.69 4.07 1.63
C HIS A 37 -12.36 5.39 0.92
N CYS A 38 -11.22 5.47 0.21
CA CYS A 38 -10.83 6.63 -0.60
C CYS A 38 -9.99 6.23 -1.81
N ALA A 39 -10.59 6.21 -3.01
CA ALA A 39 -9.90 5.96 -4.26
C ALA A 39 -10.05 7.18 -5.18
N ALA A 40 -8.95 7.58 -5.81
CA ALA A 40 -8.89 8.62 -6.81
C ALA A 40 -8.71 7.96 -8.17
N HIS A 41 -9.73 8.10 -9.03
CA HIS A 41 -9.73 7.58 -10.39
C HIS A 41 -9.57 8.77 -11.35
N PHE A 42 -8.48 8.77 -12.09
CA PHE A 42 -8.17 9.72 -13.13
C PHE A 42 -8.46 9.06 -14.48
N VAL A 43 -9.17 9.75 -15.35
CA VAL A 43 -9.52 9.28 -16.70
C VAL A 43 -9.07 10.30 -17.73
N ARG A 44 -8.62 9.85 -18.90
CA ARG A 44 -8.28 10.72 -20.02
C ARG A 44 -9.52 11.35 -20.64
N ASP A 45 -10.57 10.56 -20.83
CA ASP A 45 -11.87 10.99 -21.36
C ASP A 45 -12.97 10.78 -20.31
N ALA A 46 -13.38 11.86 -19.65
CA ALA A 46 -14.49 11.80 -18.70
C ALA A 46 -15.84 11.52 -19.37
N ALA A 47 -16.01 11.88 -20.65
CA ALA A 47 -17.24 11.63 -21.39
C ALA A 47 -17.45 10.13 -21.64
N ALA A 48 -16.38 9.32 -21.66
CA ALA A 48 -16.50 7.86 -21.70
C ALA A 48 -17.25 7.29 -20.49
N LEU A 49 -17.04 7.87 -19.30
CA LEU A 49 -17.79 7.48 -18.10
C LEU A 49 -19.26 7.87 -18.24
N THR A 50 -19.53 9.13 -18.60
CA THR A 50 -20.90 9.63 -18.78
C THR A 50 -21.67 8.83 -19.84
N ARG A 51 -21.09 8.56 -21.01
CA ARG A 51 -21.73 7.76 -22.08
C ARG A 51 -22.15 6.36 -21.63
N THR A 52 -21.45 5.82 -20.63
CA THR A 52 -21.66 4.43 -20.18
C THR A 52 -22.50 4.35 -18.90
N LEU A 53 -22.37 5.32 -17.99
CA LEU A 53 -22.87 5.25 -16.62
C LEU A 53 -23.96 6.29 -16.31
N ALA A 54 -24.15 7.30 -17.17
CA ALA A 54 -25.14 8.33 -16.91
C ALA A 54 -26.56 7.74 -16.87
N SER A 55 -27.29 8.10 -15.80
CA SER A 55 -28.73 7.88 -15.68
C SER A 55 -29.35 9.22 -15.28
N ARG A 56 -30.27 9.70 -16.12
CA ARG A 56 -30.85 11.05 -16.05
C ARG A 56 -32.38 10.97 -15.98
N PRO A 57 -32.94 10.51 -14.85
CA PRO A 57 -34.38 10.59 -14.63
C PRO A 57 -34.80 12.06 -14.42
N ASP A 58 -36.01 12.40 -14.88
CA ASP A 58 -36.55 13.77 -14.90
C ASP A 58 -36.43 14.52 -13.56
N TYR A 59 -36.55 13.81 -12.43
CA TYR A 59 -36.47 14.40 -11.09
C TYR A 59 -35.06 14.87 -10.68
N LEU A 60 -34.01 14.52 -11.43
CA LEU A 60 -32.65 15.02 -11.21
C LEU A 60 -32.30 16.24 -12.07
N HIS A 61 -33.21 16.68 -12.95
CA HIS A 61 -32.98 17.84 -13.80
C HIS A 61 -33.08 19.13 -13.01
N THR A 62 -32.04 19.95 -13.08
CA THR A 62 -32.05 21.30 -12.52
C THR A 62 -32.43 22.30 -13.60
N VAL A 63 -33.64 22.86 -13.51
CA VAL A 63 -34.15 23.83 -14.49
C VAL A 63 -33.28 25.10 -14.51
N GLY A 64 -32.88 25.54 -15.70
CA GLY A 64 -32.20 26.82 -15.90
C GLY A 64 -30.72 26.85 -15.50
N ARG A 65 -30.07 25.70 -15.31
CA ARG A 65 -28.61 25.61 -15.14
C ARG A 65 -27.95 24.78 -16.24
N ASP A 66 -26.82 25.26 -16.74
CA ASP A 66 -25.93 24.50 -17.62
C ASP A 66 -25.37 23.26 -16.89
N GLU A 67 -24.95 22.24 -17.65
CA GLU A 67 -24.39 20.98 -17.12
C GLU A 67 -23.15 21.26 -16.23
N ILE A 68 -23.34 21.20 -14.91
CA ILE A 68 -22.26 21.03 -13.95
C ILE A 68 -21.80 19.56 -13.93
N VAL A 69 -20.57 19.30 -13.51
CA VAL A 69 -20.08 17.92 -13.36
C VAL A 69 -20.92 17.18 -12.33
N ASN A 70 -21.79 16.29 -12.82
CA ASN A 70 -22.57 15.40 -11.98
C ASN A 70 -21.83 14.07 -11.78
N TYR A 71 -21.16 13.94 -10.63
CA TYR A 71 -20.40 12.74 -10.30
C TYR A 71 -21.24 11.47 -10.14
N SER A 72 -22.58 11.55 -10.07
CA SER A 72 -23.40 10.33 -10.17
C SER A 72 -23.32 9.69 -11.55
N GLU A 73 -22.95 10.45 -12.58
CA GLU A 73 -22.76 9.95 -13.96
C GLU A 73 -21.38 9.31 -14.16
N TRP A 74 -20.52 9.33 -13.14
CA TRP A 74 -19.13 8.84 -13.20
C TRP A 74 -18.92 7.56 -12.36
N GLY A 75 -20.00 6.98 -11.84
CA GLY A 75 -19.93 5.82 -10.97
C GLY A 75 -21.21 5.00 -10.99
N ILE A 76 -21.15 3.83 -10.37
CA ILE A 76 -22.30 2.91 -10.29
C ILE A 76 -23.42 3.46 -9.39
N PRO A 77 -23.15 3.95 -8.16
CA PRO A 77 -24.23 4.42 -7.30
C PRO A 77 -24.61 5.87 -7.62
N LEU A 78 -25.92 6.15 -7.58
CA LEU A 78 -26.47 7.51 -7.65
C LEU A 78 -25.98 8.37 -6.47
N GLY A 79 -26.10 7.84 -5.25
CA GLY A 79 -25.69 8.51 -4.02
C GLY A 79 -24.20 8.37 -3.72
N ARG A 80 -23.59 9.41 -3.15
CA ARG A 80 -22.18 9.41 -2.73
C ARG A 80 -21.94 10.17 -1.44
N GLN A 81 -21.00 9.68 -0.64
CA GLN A 81 -20.46 10.40 0.51
C GLN A 81 -19.54 11.55 0.05
N PHE A 82 -19.33 12.53 0.92
CA PHE A 82 -18.37 13.64 0.70
C PHE A 82 -16.92 13.19 0.90
N ARG A 83 -16.45 12.21 0.10
CA ARG A 83 -15.12 11.59 0.24
C ARG A 83 -13.95 12.55 -0.01
N ALA A 84 -14.17 13.63 -0.75
CA ALA A 84 -13.14 14.63 -1.00
C ALA A 84 -12.73 15.39 0.27
N LEU A 85 -13.65 15.55 1.24
CA LEU A 85 -13.39 16.32 2.46
C LEU A 85 -12.23 15.75 3.29
N LYS A 86 -12.22 14.42 3.51
CA LYS A 86 -11.13 13.78 4.26
C LYS A 86 -9.78 13.85 3.55
N LEU A 87 -9.76 13.74 2.21
CA LEU A 87 -8.52 13.87 1.45
C LEU A 87 -8.01 15.31 1.48
N TRP A 88 -8.92 16.29 1.39
CA TRP A 88 -8.59 17.70 1.54
C TRP A 88 -7.97 17.99 2.89
N PHE A 89 -8.55 17.51 4.00
CA PHE A 89 -7.97 17.69 5.33
C PHE A 89 -6.59 17.03 5.49
N VAL A 90 -6.38 15.82 4.95
CA VAL A 90 -5.04 15.19 4.93
C VAL A 90 -4.02 16.09 4.24
N LEU A 91 -4.34 16.62 3.05
CA LEU A 91 -3.43 17.50 2.32
C LEU A 91 -3.17 18.83 3.05
N ARG A 92 -4.21 19.39 3.71
CA ARG A 92 -4.13 20.65 4.45
C ARG A 92 -3.37 20.51 5.77
N ALA A 93 -3.56 19.42 6.50
CA ALA A 93 -2.99 19.20 7.82
C ALA A 93 -1.50 18.84 7.74
N TYR A 94 -1.12 17.93 6.84
CA TYR A 94 0.24 17.42 6.76
C TYR A 94 1.10 18.14 5.71
N GLY A 95 0.46 18.80 4.74
CA GLY A 95 1.15 19.38 3.60
C GLY A 95 1.78 18.32 2.69
N LEU A 96 2.19 18.76 1.49
CA LEU A 96 2.80 17.85 0.52
C LEU A 96 4.15 17.31 1.02
N GLU A 97 4.95 18.13 1.69
CA GLU A 97 6.28 17.73 2.15
C GLU A 97 6.24 16.79 3.35
N GLY A 98 5.27 16.95 4.25
CA GLY A 98 5.05 15.98 5.35
C GLY A 98 4.69 14.60 4.80
N LEU A 99 3.79 14.54 3.82
CA LEU A 99 3.41 13.28 3.16
C LEU A 99 4.58 12.64 2.40
N ARG A 100 5.41 13.45 1.72
CA ARG A 100 6.63 12.95 1.04
C ARG A 100 7.63 12.40 2.03
N THR A 101 7.88 13.12 3.13
CA THR A 101 8.79 12.71 4.20
C THR A 101 8.35 11.36 4.79
N MET A 102 7.06 11.20 5.10
CA MET A 102 6.51 9.91 5.56
C MET A 102 6.78 8.78 4.55
N ILE A 103 6.53 9.02 3.26
CA ILE A 103 6.77 8.00 2.23
C ILE A 103 8.26 7.62 2.15
N ARG A 104 9.16 8.61 2.11
CA ARG A 104 10.61 8.43 2.10
C ARG A 104 11.09 7.64 3.30
N ASN A 105 10.62 7.99 4.49
CA ASN A 105 10.92 7.30 5.73
C ASN A 105 10.54 5.82 5.67
N HIS A 106 9.32 5.49 5.26
CA HIS A 106 8.90 4.09 5.16
C HIS A 106 9.74 3.30 4.14
N VAL A 107 10.15 3.93 3.03
CA VAL A 107 11.05 3.30 2.04
C VAL A 107 12.43 3.08 2.64
N ALA A 108 13.00 4.10 3.29
CA ALA A 108 14.33 4.04 3.89
C ALA A 108 14.40 2.98 5.00
N TRP A 109 13.47 3.01 5.96
CA TRP A 109 13.46 2.07 7.08
C TRP A 109 13.17 0.63 6.63
N SER A 110 12.31 0.45 5.63
CA SER A 110 12.03 -0.88 5.09
C SER A 110 13.25 -1.48 4.39
N ARG A 111 14.02 -0.68 3.64
CA ARG A 111 15.30 -1.09 3.05
C ARG A 111 16.34 -1.41 4.10
N GLU A 112 16.47 -0.55 5.12
CA GLU A 112 17.38 -0.77 6.23
C GLU A 112 17.08 -2.09 6.97
N LEU A 113 15.80 -2.39 7.22
CA LEU A 113 15.41 -3.65 7.84
C LEU A 113 15.75 -4.85 6.94
N CYS A 114 15.55 -4.72 5.63
CA CYS A 114 15.90 -5.75 4.65
C CYS A 114 17.39 -6.05 4.69
N GLU A 115 18.25 -5.02 4.68
CA GLU A 115 19.70 -5.19 4.78
C GLU A 115 20.11 -5.86 6.09
N ARG A 116 19.51 -5.43 7.21
CA ARG A 116 19.78 -6.02 8.52
C ARG A 116 19.40 -7.50 8.55
N LEU A 117 18.22 -7.86 8.03
CA LEU A 117 17.76 -9.25 8.00
C LEU A 117 18.55 -10.11 7.00
N ARG A 118 19.06 -9.54 5.91
CA ARG A 118 19.94 -10.24 4.97
C ARG A 118 21.22 -10.74 5.64
N GLY A 119 21.71 -10.02 6.65
CA GLY A 119 22.88 -10.42 7.44
C GLY A 119 22.57 -11.44 8.55
N ALA A 120 21.31 -11.76 8.82
CA ALA A 120 20.93 -12.71 9.86
C ALA A 120 21.12 -14.17 9.37
N PRO A 121 21.58 -15.09 10.24
CA PRO A 121 21.74 -16.48 9.89
C PRO A 121 20.38 -17.10 9.53
N ASP A 122 20.40 -18.02 8.56
CA ASP A 122 19.22 -18.79 8.17
C ASP A 122 18.06 -17.95 7.60
N PHE A 123 18.29 -16.70 7.19
CA PHE A 123 17.30 -15.88 6.47
C PHE A 123 17.67 -15.68 4.99
N GLU A 124 16.67 -15.81 4.13
CA GLU A 124 16.74 -15.58 2.68
C GLU A 124 15.87 -14.36 2.33
N ILE A 125 16.43 -13.37 1.64
CA ILE A 125 15.63 -12.32 1.00
C ILE A 125 15.03 -12.89 -0.29
N ALA A 126 13.72 -13.08 -0.32
CA ALA A 126 13.01 -13.70 -1.43
C ALA A 126 12.62 -12.70 -2.53
N SER A 127 12.45 -11.42 -2.17
CA SER A 127 12.29 -10.33 -3.14
C SER A 127 12.93 -9.05 -2.63
N GLU A 128 13.68 -8.35 -3.48
CA GLU A 128 14.27 -7.06 -3.14
C GLU A 128 13.21 -5.98 -2.82
N PRO A 129 13.53 -4.97 -1.98
CA PRO A 129 12.62 -3.87 -1.65
C PRO A 129 12.12 -3.08 -2.85
N MET A 130 10.82 -3.25 -3.15
CA MET A 130 10.06 -2.38 -4.04
C MET A 130 9.33 -1.34 -3.19
N LEU A 131 9.87 -0.11 -3.15
CA LEU A 131 9.47 0.92 -2.18
C LEU A 131 9.64 0.38 -0.74
N SER A 132 8.55 0.22 0.01
CA SER A 132 8.56 -0.23 1.40
C SER A 132 8.02 -1.65 1.60
N LEU A 133 7.96 -2.46 0.53
CA LEU A 133 7.51 -3.84 0.55
C LEU A 133 8.62 -4.75 0.03
N TRP A 134 8.90 -5.81 0.77
CA TRP A 134 9.78 -6.90 0.36
C TRP A 134 9.30 -8.21 1.02
N SER A 135 9.98 -9.30 0.67
CA SER A 135 9.66 -10.62 1.22
C SER A 135 10.90 -11.41 1.56
N PHE A 136 10.78 -12.29 2.53
CA PHE A 136 11.86 -13.11 3.05
C PHE A 136 11.34 -14.49 3.46
N ARG A 137 12.29 -15.39 3.73
CA ARG A 137 12.04 -16.72 4.27
C ARG A 137 13.03 -17.02 5.37
N TYR A 138 12.60 -17.83 6.32
CA TYR A 138 13.47 -18.52 7.25
C TYR A 138 13.80 -19.92 6.68
N ALA A 139 15.09 -20.21 6.54
CA ALA A 139 15.65 -21.39 5.88
C ALA A 139 16.79 -22.00 6.72
N PRO A 140 16.52 -22.48 7.95
CA PRO A 140 17.54 -23.07 8.80
C PRO A 140 18.09 -24.36 8.20
N ARG A 141 19.39 -24.58 8.40
CA ARG A 141 20.07 -25.79 7.92
C ARG A 141 19.40 -27.05 8.46
N GLY A 142 19.15 -28.01 7.58
CA GLY A 142 18.53 -29.30 7.94
C GLY A 142 17.01 -29.25 8.06
N ALA A 143 16.36 -28.09 7.84
CA ALA A 143 14.91 -28.04 7.77
C ALA A 143 14.37 -28.80 6.55
N GLY A 144 13.32 -29.59 6.79
CA GLY A 144 12.60 -30.30 5.73
C GLY A 144 11.72 -29.36 4.92
N ASN A 145 10.43 -29.30 5.26
CA ASN A 145 9.47 -28.48 4.51
C ASN A 145 9.54 -26.99 4.90
N LEU A 146 10.33 -26.22 4.14
CA LEU A 146 10.47 -24.77 4.34
C LEU A 146 9.15 -23.99 4.24
N ASP A 147 8.18 -24.46 3.45
CA ASP A 147 6.88 -23.78 3.38
C ASP A 147 6.14 -23.91 4.71
N ALA A 148 6.13 -25.10 5.31
CA ALA A 148 5.54 -25.32 6.64
C ALA A 148 6.27 -24.52 7.73
N VAL A 149 7.61 -24.48 7.68
CA VAL A 149 8.42 -23.68 8.62
C VAL A 149 8.04 -22.20 8.56
N ASN A 150 7.90 -21.63 7.35
CA ASN A 150 7.57 -20.21 7.19
C ASN A 150 6.11 -19.89 7.56
N LEU A 151 5.18 -20.82 7.33
CA LEU A 151 3.80 -20.69 7.82
C LEU A 151 3.75 -20.69 9.36
N ASN A 152 4.50 -21.60 10.00
CA ASN A 152 4.59 -21.65 11.45
C ASN A 152 5.27 -20.38 12.01
N LEU A 153 6.30 -19.87 11.34
CA LEU A 153 6.99 -18.63 11.74
C LEU A 153 6.05 -17.43 11.69
N VAL A 154 5.34 -17.20 10.58
CA VAL A 154 4.42 -16.05 10.50
C VAL A 154 3.28 -16.16 11.51
N GLU A 155 2.78 -17.38 11.78
CA GLU A 155 1.77 -17.59 12.82
C GLU A 155 2.33 -17.31 14.22
N ALA A 156 3.54 -17.80 14.52
CA ALA A 156 4.19 -17.57 15.80
C ALA A 156 4.49 -16.07 16.04
N ILE A 157 4.94 -15.35 15.00
CA ILE A 157 5.14 -13.89 15.04
C ILE A 157 3.82 -13.19 15.36
N ASN A 158 2.73 -13.55 14.67
CA ASN A 158 1.42 -12.94 14.89
C ASN A 158 0.84 -13.28 16.28
N ARG A 159 1.16 -14.46 16.83
CA ARG A 159 0.77 -14.87 18.19
C ARG A 159 1.57 -14.16 19.28
N ASP A 160 2.86 -13.88 19.02
CA ASP A 160 3.72 -13.08 19.90
C ASP A 160 3.18 -11.65 20.07
N GLY A 161 2.52 -11.10 19.04
CA GLY A 161 1.65 -9.92 19.15
C GLY A 161 2.36 -8.57 19.12
N ARG A 162 3.70 -8.54 19.10
CA ARG A 162 4.48 -7.30 18.96
C ARG A 162 4.41 -6.71 17.55
N ILE A 163 4.30 -7.55 16.53
CA ILE A 163 4.12 -7.14 15.12
C ILE A 163 3.09 -8.05 14.44
N TYR A 164 2.60 -7.63 13.27
CA TYR A 164 1.72 -8.44 12.44
C TYR A 164 2.24 -8.52 11.01
N LEU A 165 2.49 -9.74 10.52
CA LEU A 165 2.98 -10.03 9.18
C LEU A 165 2.03 -10.99 8.45
N THR A 166 2.14 -10.98 7.12
CA THR A 166 1.37 -11.89 6.25
C THR A 166 2.30 -12.59 5.27
N GLN A 167 1.88 -13.77 4.84
CA GLN A 167 2.56 -14.59 3.86
C GLN A 167 1.99 -14.41 2.45
N THR A 168 2.73 -14.84 1.45
CA THR A 168 2.26 -15.06 0.07
C THR A 168 2.99 -16.24 -0.55
N ARG A 169 2.61 -16.63 -1.77
CA ARG A 169 3.46 -17.47 -2.62
C ARG A 169 4.23 -16.60 -3.62
N LEU A 170 5.53 -16.87 -3.77
CA LEU A 170 6.40 -16.28 -4.79
C LEU A 170 7.15 -17.44 -5.46
N ASP A 171 7.05 -17.56 -6.79
CA ASP A 171 7.59 -18.68 -7.57
C ASP A 171 7.28 -20.05 -6.98
N GLY A 172 6.02 -20.24 -6.57
CA GLY A 172 5.54 -21.49 -5.99
C GLY A 172 6.04 -21.78 -4.57
N ARG A 173 6.74 -20.86 -3.88
CA ARG A 173 7.26 -21.02 -2.51
C ARG A 173 6.55 -20.10 -1.53
N VAL A 174 6.32 -20.53 -0.29
CA VAL A 174 5.79 -19.64 0.76
C VAL A 174 6.88 -18.66 1.20
N VAL A 175 6.54 -17.38 1.24
CA VAL A 175 7.38 -16.28 1.72
C VAL A 175 6.60 -15.38 2.67
N ILE A 176 7.30 -14.77 3.63
CA ILE A 176 6.74 -13.78 4.56
C ILE A 176 6.97 -12.39 3.97
N ARG A 177 5.94 -11.53 4.01
CA ARG A 177 5.99 -10.18 3.47
C ARG A 177 6.15 -9.17 4.59
N PHE A 178 7.16 -8.31 4.46
CA PHE A 178 7.32 -7.16 5.32
C PHE A 178 6.89 -5.89 4.59
N GLN A 179 6.04 -5.08 5.22
CA GLN A 179 5.62 -3.79 4.70
C GLN A 179 5.61 -2.73 5.79
N ALA A 180 6.41 -1.67 5.60
CA ALA A 180 6.28 -0.45 6.40
C ALA A 180 5.26 0.48 5.74
N GLY A 181 4.25 0.92 6.49
CA GLY A 181 3.13 1.67 5.91
C GLY A 181 2.15 2.32 6.88
N GLN A 182 2.21 2.04 8.18
CA GLN A 182 1.35 2.70 9.16
C GLN A 182 1.77 4.18 9.26
N PHE A 183 0.80 5.08 9.31
CA PHE A 183 1.01 6.53 9.09
C PHE A 183 1.93 7.20 10.13
N GLU A 184 1.89 6.74 11.37
CA GLU A 184 2.57 7.28 12.54
C GLU A 184 3.77 6.42 12.98
N CYS A 185 4.05 5.31 12.28
CA CYS A 185 5.16 4.44 12.66
C CYS A 185 6.47 5.21 12.58
N THR A 186 7.36 4.89 13.51
CA THR A 186 8.69 5.45 13.61
C THR A 186 9.71 4.45 13.07
N ARG A 187 10.96 4.91 12.91
CA ARG A 187 12.08 4.00 12.62
C ARG A 187 12.20 2.90 13.68
N ALA A 188 11.99 3.23 14.96
CA ALA A 188 12.10 2.26 16.05
C ALA A 188 11.06 1.14 15.91
N ASP A 189 9.83 1.48 15.54
CA ASP A 189 8.76 0.50 15.30
C ASP A 189 9.09 -0.43 14.13
N VAL A 190 9.70 0.09 13.06
CA VAL A 190 10.10 -0.73 11.90
C VAL A 190 11.32 -1.60 12.24
N MET A 191 12.29 -1.08 13.00
CA MET A 191 13.50 -1.81 13.37
C MET A 191 13.25 -2.90 14.41
N SER A 192 12.26 -2.73 15.30
CA SER A 192 11.90 -3.74 16.29
C SER A 192 11.46 -5.06 15.64
N ALA A 193 10.96 -5.00 14.39
CA ALA A 193 10.59 -6.18 13.64
C ALA A 193 11.78 -7.15 13.44
N TYR A 194 13.01 -6.66 13.34
CA TYR A 194 14.19 -7.53 13.27
C TYR A 194 14.30 -8.42 14.50
N ASP A 195 14.21 -7.79 15.68
CA ASP A 195 14.37 -8.48 16.96
C ASP A 195 13.22 -9.50 17.13
N VAL A 196 11.97 -9.11 16.82
CA VAL A 196 10.83 -10.03 16.88
C VAL A 196 10.98 -11.21 15.91
N ILE A 197 11.33 -10.95 14.65
CA ILE A 197 11.48 -12.00 13.63
C ILE A 197 12.56 -13.00 14.05
N THR A 198 13.72 -12.52 14.50
CA THR A 198 14.86 -13.37 14.86
C THR A 198 14.64 -14.12 16.18
N GLU A 199 14.09 -13.47 17.21
CA GLU A 199 13.75 -14.10 18.48
C GLU A 199 12.67 -15.19 18.35
N VAL A 200 11.67 -14.97 17.49
CA VAL A 200 10.61 -15.97 17.26
C VAL A 200 11.17 -17.11 16.42
N ALA A 201 11.98 -16.84 15.39
CA ALA A 201 12.61 -17.88 14.60
C ALA A 201 13.52 -18.80 15.44
N ALA A 202 14.33 -18.22 16.34
CA ALA A 202 15.20 -18.98 17.24
C ALA A 202 14.44 -19.87 18.25
N ARG A 203 13.15 -19.60 18.50
CA ARG A 203 12.28 -20.44 19.34
C ARG A 203 11.62 -21.60 18.58
N LEU A 204 11.71 -21.61 17.25
CA LEU A 204 11.14 -22.66 16.39
C LEU A 204 12.16 -23.74 15.97
N THR A 205 13.45 -23.48 16.19
CA THR A 205 14.55 -24.43 16.08
C THR A 205 14.81 -25.14 17.39
#